data_AF-A0A1I7Y5J1-F1
#
_entry.id   AF-A0A1I7Y5J1-F1
#
_cell.length_a   1.000
_cell.length_b   1.000
_cell.length_c   1.000
_cell.angle_alpha   90.00
_cell.angle_beta   90.00
_cell.angle_gamma   90.00
#
_symmetry.space_group_name_H-M   'P 1'
#
loop_
_entity.id
_entity.type
_entity.pdbx_description
1 polymer ?
#
loop_
_entity_poly.entity_id
_entity_poly.type
_entity_poly.pdbx_seq_one_letter_code
_entity_poly.pdbx_strand_id
1 'polypeptide(L)'
;MLPGLVEQRISSVKADQFIVSVRSADSGTLRYQKVLNAAKPRSSPLSRWEFGFPAERLHYRGLYPRSWTKYEIPEVGIELMCRQVSPVIPNDYEDSTLPLSVFVWEVHNHSAEDLTVTIAFTFRNGTGNSKWDREDVC
;
A
#
# COMPACT_ATOMS: atom_id res chain seq x y z
N MET A 1 15.64 1.40 10.50
CA MET A 1 16.45 0.47 9.69
C MET A 1 17.92 0.68 10.01
N LEU A 2 18.47 -0.22 10.82
CA LEU A 2 19.88 -0.22 11.18
C LEU A 2 20.56 -1.45 10.58
N PRO A 3 21.67 -1.29 9.81
CA PRO A 3 22.41 -2.43 9.27
C PRO A 3 22.82 -3.43 10.35
N GLY A 4 22.64 -4.72 10.10
CA GLY A 4 23.02 -5.79 11.03
C GLY A 4 22.07 -6.03 12.21
N LEU A 5 20.97 -5.27 12.32
CA LEU A 5 19.94 -5.46 13.34
C LEU A 5 18.63 -5.96 12.72
N VAL A 6 18.04 -7.00 13.32
CA VAL A 6 16.70 -7.46 12.96
C VAL A 6 15.68 -6.81 13.89
N GLU A 7 14.97 -5.81 13.39
CA GLU A 7 13.86 -5.19 14.09
C GLU A 7 12.59 -6.06 13.92
N GLN A 8 12.43 -7.14 14.70
CA GLN A 8 11.20 -7.96 14.69
C GLN A 8 10.10 -7.45 15.65
N ARG A 9 10.10 -6.17 16.04
CA ARG A 9 9.01 -5.64 16.85
C ARG A 9 7.77 -5.53 15.96
N ILE A 10 6.88 -6.51 16.08
CA ILE A 10 5.61 -6.63 15.35
C ILE A 10 4.68 -5.49 15.77
N SER A 11 4.89 -4.32 15.20
CA SER A 11 3.88 -3.28 15.06
C SER A 11 4.03 -2.75 13.64
N SER A 12 3.10 -3.13 12.76
CA SER A 12 3.00 -2.52 11.42
C SER A 12 2.92 -1.01 11.58
N VAL A 13 3.76 -0.26 10.86
CA VAL A 13 3.67 1.20 10.83
C VAL A 13 2.35 1.57 10.16
N LYS A 14 1.38 2.08 10.94
CA LYS A 14 -0.02 2.25 10.47
C LYS A 14 -0.15 3.30 9.37
N ALA A 15 0.77 4.26 9.34
CA ALA A 15 0.79 5.35 8.36
C ALA A 15 1.42 4.95 7.01
N ASP A 16 2.20 3.88 6.95
CA ASP A 16 2.91 3.45 5.74
C ASP A 16 2.00 2.53 4.92
N GLN A 17 1.19 3.11 4.05
CA GLN A 17 0.07 2.41 3.40
C GLN A 17 -0.17 2.92 1.97
N PHE A 18 -0.92 2.13 1.21
CA PHE A 18 -1.61 2.62 0.01
C PHE A 18 -3.11 2.76 0.30
N ILE A 19 -3.71 3.84 -0.19
CA ILE A 19 -5.15 4.10 -0.05
C ILE A 19 -5.72 4.26 -1.45
N VAL A 20 -6.78 3.50 -1.75
CA VAL A 20 -7.54 3.68 -2.99
C VAL A 20 -8.78 4.53 -2.75
N SER A 21 -9.06 5.44 -3.68
CA SER A 21 -10.33 6.14 -3.79
C SER A 21 -10.86 5.99 -5.22
N VAL A 22 -12.14 5.62 -5.35
CA VAL A 22 -12.83 5.44 -6.62
C VAL A 22 -14.01 6.40 -6.68
N ARG A 23 -14.07 7.20 -7.74
CA ARG A 23 -15.12 8.18 -8.00
C ARG A 23 -15.77 7.92 -9.36
N SER A 24 -17.05 8.25 -9.49
CA SER A 24 -17.69 8.36 -10.80
C SER A 24 -16.99 9.46 -11.60
N ALA A 25 -16.62 9.18 -12.86
CA ALA A 25 -15.97 10.16 -13.71
C ALA A 25 -16.88 11.37 -14.01
N ASP A 26 -18.16 11.12 -14.26
CA ASP A 26 -19.13 12.16 -14.63
C ASP A 26 -19.48 13.10 -13.46
N SER A 27 -19.77 12.51 -12.29
CA SER A 27 -20.30 13.26 -11.14
C SER A 27 -19.25 13.63 -10.10
N GLY A 28 -18.07 13.00 -10.13
CA GLY A 28 -17.05 13.12 -9.08
C GLY A 28 -17.43 12.49 -7.73
N THR A 29 -18.62 11.87 -7.64
CA THR A 29 -19.14 11.26 -6.42
C THR A 29 -18.25 10.11 -5.97
N LEU A 30 -17.87 10.10 -4.69
CA LEU A 30 -17.10 9.02 -4.09
C LEU A 30 -17.94 7.74 -4.02
N ARG A 31 -17.45 6.67 -4.67
CA ARG A 31 -18.09 5.35 -4.67
C ARG A 31 -17.43 4.40 -3.67
N TYR A 32 -16.10 4.47 -3.56
CA TYR A 32 -15.33 3.58 -2.69
C TYR A 32 -14.07 4.27 -2.19
N GLN A 33 -13.72 4.04 -0.92
CA GLN A 33 -12.42 4.43 -0.37
C GLN A 33 -12.00 3.43 0.69
N LYS A 34 -10.77 2.90 0.60
CA LYS A 34 -10.24 1.99 1.62
C LYS A 34 -8.71 1.98 1.64
N VAL A 35 -8.14 1.77 2.81
CA VAL A 35 -6.72 1.42 2.96
C VAL A 35 -6.51 0.00 2.45
N LEU A 36 -5.53 -0.20 1.58
CA LEU A 36 -5.22 -1.48 0.93
C LEU A 36 -4.46 -2.45 1.86
N ASN A 37 -5.01 -2.67 3.05
CA ASN A 37 -4.45 -3.48 4.11
C ASN A 37 -5.57 -4.23 4.85
N ALA A 38 -5.40 -5.55 5.01
CA ALA A 38 -6.36 -6.40 5.71
C ALA A 38 -6.32 -6.26 7.24
N ALA A 39 -5.23 -5.70 7.78
CA ALA A 39 -5.10 -5.46 9.21
C ALA A 39 -6.12 -4.42 9.69
N LYS A 40 -6.74 -4.69 10.84
CA LYS A 40 -7.62 -3.76 11.56
C LYS A 40 -6.92 -3.31 12.85
N PRO A 41 -6.33 -2.11 12.89
CA PRO A 41 -5.69 -1.63 14.10
C PRO A 41 -6.74 -1.39 15.21
N ARG A 42 -6.51 -1.93 16.42
CA ARG A 42 -7.44 -1.82 17.57
C ARG A 42 -7.63 -0.39 18.08
N SER A 43 -6.58 0.42 17.99
CA SER A 43 -6.57 1.85 18.32
C SER A 43 -5.54 2.53 17.42
N SER A 44 -5.92 3.64 16.78
CA SER A 44 -5.08 4.35 15.85
C SER A 44 -5.43 5.84 15.87
N PRO A 45 -4.46 6.76 15.88
CA PRO A 45 -4.74 8.16 15.59
C PRO A 45 -5.32 8.37 14.19
N LEU A 46 -5.05 7.43 13.28
CA LEU A 46 -5.61 7.37 11.94
C LEU A 46 -7.01 6.75 11.92
N SER A 47 -7.82 6.98 12.96
CA SER A 47 -9.17 6.40 13.11
C SER A 47 -10.15 6.82 12.01
N ARG A 48 -9.86 7.92 11.30
CA ARG A 48 -10.61 8.37 10.12
C ARG A 48 -10.29 7.60 8.85
N TRP A 49 -9.20 6.84 8.82
CA TRP A 49 -8.86 6.01 7.67
C TRP A 49 -9.65 4.71 7.73
N GLU A 50 -10.16 4.29 6.58
CA GLU A 50 -10.98 3.09 6.44
C GLU A 50 -10.07 1.86 6.28
N PHE A 51 -9.65 1.26 7.41
CA PHE A 51 -8.85 0.04 7.43
C PHE A 51 -9.69 -1.24 7.24
N GLY A 52 -9.01 -2.39 7.15
CA GLY A 52 -9.66 -3.70 7.15
C GLY A 52 -10.23 -4.08 5.79
N PHE A 53 -9.37 -4.00 4.77
CA PHE A 53 -9.64 -4.60 3.47
C PHE A 53 -9.99 -6.09 3.62
N PRO A 54 -11.01 -6.63 2.92
CA PRO A 54 -11.39 -8.02 3.05
C PRO A 54 -10.22 -8.96 2.70
N ALA A 55 -9.80 -9.80 3.64
CA ALA A 55 -8.62 -10.65 3.48
C ALA A 55 -8.81 -11.70 2.37
N GLU A 56 -10.04 -12.17 2.20
CA GLU A 56 -10.45 -13.11 1.17
C GLU A 56 -10.36 -12.55 -0.26
N ARG A 57 -10.29 -11.23 -0.42
CA ARG A 57 -10.15 -10.51 -1.70
C ARG A 57 -8.76 -9.92 -1.91
N LEU A 58 -7.82 -10.28 -1.04
CA LEU A 58 -6.44 -9.84 -1.07
C LEU A 58 -5.55 -11.05 -1.30
N HIS A 59 -4.84 -11.06 -2.42
CA HIS A 59 -3.96 -12.17 -2.79
C HIS A 59 -2.54 -11.67 -2.95
N TYR A 60 -1.62 -12.25 -2.20
CA TYR A 60 -0.20 -11.95 -2.27
C TYR A 60 0.57 -13.09 -2.93
N ARG A 61 1.50 -12.76 -3.82
CA ARG A 61 2.43 -13.71 -4.44
C ARG A 61 3.84 -13.11 -4.43
N GLY A 62 4.80 -13.84 -3.88
CA GLY A 62 6.21 -13.47 -3.90
C GLY A 62 7.02 -14.34 -4.85
N LEU A 63 7.87 -13.71 -5.65
CA LEU A 63 8.96 -14.36 -6.39
C LEU A 63 10.12 -13.38 -6.49
N TYR A 64 11.02 -13.45 -5.51
CA TYR A 64 12.13 -12.50 -5.37
C TYR A 64 12.89 -12.28 -6.69
N PRO A 65 13.22 -11.03 -7.06
CA PRO A 65 13.11 -9.78 -6.28
C PRO A 65 11.78 -9.04 -6.46
N ARG A 66 10.73 -9.75 -6.88
CA ARG A 66 9.41 -9.19 -7.19
C ARG A 66 8.35 -9.76 -6.26
N SER A 67 7.33 -8.97 -6.01
CA SER A 67 6.09 -9.45 -5.41
C SER A 67 4.89 -8.78 -6.07
N TRP A 68 3.74 -9.42 -5.93
CA TRP A 68 2.47 -8.95 -6.44
C TRP A 68 1.44 -9.03 -5.35
N THR A 69 0.65 -7.96 -5.22
CA THR A 69 -0.55 -7.95 -4.39
C THR A 69 -1.73 -7.58 -5.26
N LYS A 70 -2.69 -8.50 -5.34
CA LYS A 70 -3.96 -8.33 -6.04
C LYS A 70 -5.05 -7.95 -5.03
N TYR A 71 -5.86 -6.95 -5.40
CA TYR A 71 -7.01 -6.49 -4.64
C TYR A 71 -8.25 -6.51 -5.52
N GLU A 72 -9.28 -7.23 -5.08
CA GLU A 72 -10.57 -7.31 -5.79
C GLU A 72 -11.62 -6.43 -5.09
N ILE A 73 -12.20 -5.49 -5.84
CA ILE A 73 -13.20 -4.53 -5.33
C ILE A 73 -14.49 -4.65 -6.16
N PRO A 74 -15.24 -5.75 -6.01
CA PRO A 74 -16.45 -5.99 -6.80
C PRO A 74 -17.56 -4.97 -6.54
N GLU A 75 -17.54 -4.23 -5.42
CA GLU A 75 -18.49 -3.15 -5.12
C GLU A 75 -18.51 -2.05 -6.19
N VAL A 76 -17.38 -1.86 -6.88
CA VAL A 76 -17.22 -0.89 -7.97
C VAL A 76 -16.67 -1.53 -9.24
N GLY A 77 -16.63 -2.87 -9.31
CA GLY A 77 -16.14 -3.61 -10.47
C GLY A 77 -14.68 -3.34 -10.83
N ILE A 78 -13.81 -3.08 -9.85
CA ILE A 78 -12.38 -2.81 -10.08
C ILE A 78 -11.52 -3.93 -9.53
N GLU A 79 -10.48 -4.26 -10.28
CA GLU A 79 -9.35 -5.07 -9.83
C GLU A 79 -8.06 -4.23 -9.86
N LEU A 80 -7.30 -4.25 -8.77
CA LEU A 80 -5.99 -3.58 -8.68
C LEU A 80 -4.89 -4.62 -8.53
N MET A 81 -3.79 -4.43 -9.24
CA MET A 81 -2.57 -5.21 -9.06
C MET A 81 -1.41 -4.27 -8.75
N CYS A 82 -0.78 -4.48 -7.59
CA CYS A 82 0.45 -3.82 -7.20
C CYS A 82 1.63 -4.79 -7.42
N ARG A 83 2.52 -4.48 -8.35
CA ARG A 83 3.79 -5.18 -8.50
C ARG A 83 4.90 -4.38 -7.83
N GLN A 84 5.55 -4.97 -6.84
CA GLN A 84 6.64 -4.37 -6.08
C GLN A 84 7.96 -4.97 -6.54
N VAL A 85 8.97 -4.14 -6.79
CA VAL A 85 10.26 -4.57 -7.34
C VAL A 85 11.39 -3.81 -6.66
N SER A 86 12.40 -4.54 -6.20
CA SER A 86 13.71 -3.97 -5.87
C SER A 86 14.72 -4.35 -6.96
N PRO A 87 15.67 -3.46 -7.31
CA PRO A 87 16.71 -3.76 -8.27
C PRO A 87 17.67 -4.77 -7.64
N VAL A 88 17.60 -6.02 -8.09
CA VAL A 88 18.54 -7.08 -7.71
C VAL A 88 18.95 -7.75 -9.01
N ILE A 89 20.03 -7.22 -9.59
CA ILE A 89 20.44 -7.50 -10.96
C ILE A 89 21.83 -8.15 -10.90
N PRO A 90 21.98 -9.41 -11.35
CA PRO A 90 23.28 -10.08 -11.33
C PRO A 90 24.35 -9.30 -12.10
N ASN A 91 25.52 -9.15 -11.48
CA ASN A 91 26.69 -8.42 -12.01
C ASN A 91 26.49 -6.90 -12.19
N ASP A 92 25.42 -6.32 -11.65
CA ASP A 92 25.22 -4.87 -11.60
C ASP A 92 25.30 -4.41 -10.14
N TYR A 93 26.43 -3.80 -9.79
CA TYR A 93 26.70 -3.34 -8.42
C TYR A 93 26.27 -1.89 -8.19
N GLU A 94 25.89 -1.17 -9.23
CA GLU A 94 25.41 0.21 -9.10
C GLU A 94 23.93 0.16 -8.72
N ASP A 95 23.10 -0.37 -9.62
CA ASP A 95 21.66 -0.37 -9.43
C ASP A 95 21.23 -1.30 -8.30
N SER A 96 21.92 -2.43 -8.11
CA SER A 96 21.58 -3.38 -7.04
C SER A 96 21.89 -2.88 -5.63
N THR A 97 22.61 -1.76 -5.49
CA THR A 97 22.90 -1.17 -4.17
C THR A 97 21.98 -0.02 -3.80
N LEU A 98 21.06 0.37 -4.71
CA LEU A 98 20.15 1.47 -4.48
C LEU A 98 19.12 1.10 -3.38
N PRO A 99 18.94 1.95 -2.35
CA PRO A 99 17.95 1.74 -1.30
C PRO A 99 16.55 2.15 -1.78
N LEU A 100 16.05 1.52 -2.85
CA LEU A 100 14.78 1.86 -3.48
C LEU A 100 13.85 0.66 -3.69
N SER A 101 12.57 0.97 -3.87
CA SER A 101 11.55 0.05 -4.32
C SER A 101 10.65 0.73 -5.33
N VAL A 102 10.21 -0.01 -6.33
CA VAL A 102 9.28 0.45 -7.37
C VAL A 102 7.93 -0.21 -7.16
N PHE A 103 6.87 0.59 -7.13
CA PHE A 103 5.48 0.14 -7.06
C PHE A 103 4.81 0.41 -8.40
N VAL A 104 4.59 -0.65 -9.19
CA VAL A 104 3.89 -0.58 -10.47
C VAL A 104 2.44 -0.97 -10.25
N TRP A 105 1.52 -0.07 -10.59
CA TRP A 105 0.09 -0.29 -10.43
C TRP A 105 -0.58 -0.55 -11.77
N GLU A 106 -1.38 -1.61 -11.81
CA GLU A 106 -2.31 -1.93 -12.89
C GLU A 106 -3.73 -1.86 -12.33
N VAL A 107 -4.62 -1.22 -13.07
CA VAL A 107 -6.02 -1.01 -12.68
C VAL A 107 -6.89 -1.53 -13.81
N HIS A 108 -7.72 -2.53 -13.50
CA HIS A 108 -8.66 -3.11 -14.44
C HIS A 108 -10.07 -2.69 -14.05
N ASN A 109 -10.74 -1.93 -14.93
CA ASN A 109 -12.14 -1.60 -14.80
C ASN A 109 -12.98 -2.66 -15.52
N HIS A 110 -13.74 -3.44 -14.77
CA HIS A 110 -14.70 -4.42 -15.28
C HIS A 110 -16.14 -3.92 -15.20
N SER A 111 -16.35 -2.70 -14.71
CA SER A 111 -17.68 -2.08 -14.67
C SER A 111 -18.08 -1.51 -16.03
N ALA A 112 -19.35 -1.14 -16.16
CA ALA A 112 -19.86 -0.43 -17.34
C ALA A 112 -19.74 1.10 -17.23
N GLU A 113 -19.27 1.61 -16.08
CA GLU A 113 -19.15 3.05 -15.80
C GLU A 113 -17.70 3.52 -15.99
N ASP A 114 -17.54 4.77 -16.40
CA ASP A 114 -16.24 5.44 -16.36
C ASP A 114 -15.92 5.87 -14.93
N LEU A 115 -14.73 5.48 -14.46
CA LEU A 115 -14.31 5.65 -13.08
C LEU A 115 -12.99 6.42 -13.01
N THR A 116 -12.91 7.36 -12.07
CA THR A 116 -11.65 7.99 -11.66
C THR A 116 -11.10 7.25 -10.46
N VAL A 117 -9.95 6.60 -10.66
CA VAL A 117 -9.25 5.86 -9.61
C VAL A 117 -8.04 6.66 -9.15
N THR A 118 -7.92 6.86 -7.84
CA THR A 118 -6.77 7.50 -7.21
C THR A 118 -6.12 6.54 -6.24
N ILE A 119 -4.80 6.41 -6.33
CA ILE A 119 -3.99 5.62 -5.41
C ILE A 119 -3.05 6.57 -4.69
N ALA A 120 -3.25 6.75 -3.39
CA ALA A 120 -2.39 7.57 -2.56
C ALA A 120 -1.36 6.67 -1.86
N PHE A 121 -0.09 7.05 -1.94
CA PHE A 121 0.98 6.45 -1.15
C PHE A 121 1.25 7.33 0.07
N THR A 122 1.14 6.76 1.26
CA THR A 122 1.43 7.43 2.52
C THR A 122 2.65 6.79 3.17
N PHE A 123 3.54 7.63 3.70
CA PHE A 123 4.76 7.19 4.33
C PHE A 123 5.11 8.11 5.50
N ARG A 124 5.35 7.54 6.67
CA ARG A 124 5.74 8.27 7.87
C ARG A 124 7.15 8.81 7.70
N ASN A 125 7.38 10.00 8.25
CA ASN A 125 8.74 10.52 8.36
C ASN A 125 9.58 9.63 9.30
N GLY A 126 10.61 8.98 8.73
CA GLY A 126 11.48 8.03 9.42
C GLY A 126 12.84 8.57 9.88
N THR A 127 13.03 9.89 10.00
CA THR A 127 14.35 10.49 10.31
C THR A 127 14.89 10.22 11.72
N GLY A 128 14.28 9.32 12.50
CA GLY A 128 14.78 8.90 13.82
C GLY A 128 14.76 9.98 14.91
N ASN A 129 13.94 11.02 14.74
CA ASN A 129 13.65 11.94 15.83
C ASN A 129 12.61 11.29 16.75
N SER A 130 12.92 11.22 18.05
CA SER A 130 12.08 10.60 19.07
C SER A 130 10.64 11.11 19.11
N LYS A 131 10.41 12.33 18.62
CA LYS A 131 9.07 12.91 18.43
C LYS A 131 8.20 12.14 17.42
N TRP A 132 8.80 11.59 16.35
CA TRP A 132 8.12 10.89 15.26
C TRP A 132 8.05 9.36 15.45
N ASP A 133 8.82 8.84 16.39
CA ASP A 133 8.77 7.41 16.78
C ASP A 133 7.49 7.05 17.53
N ARG A 134 6.75 8.06 18.02
CA ARG A 134 5.48 7.92 18.72
C ARG A 134 4.30 7.81 17.75
N GLU A 135 3.94 6.57 17.40
CA GLU A 135 2.75 6.26 16.58
C GLU A 135 1.43 6.79 17.16
N ASP A 136 1.37 7.09 18.46
CA ASP A 136 0.19 7.59 19.17
C ASP A 136 -0.09 9.09 18.94
N VAL A 137 0.87 9.83 18.37
CA VAL A 137 0.81 11.30 18.21
C VAL A 137 0.63 11.73 16.74
N CYS A 138 0.39 10.77 15.83
CA CYS A 138 0.12 11.06 14.42
C CYS A 138 -1.22 11.79 14.21
#